data_AF-A0A1F2QWA8-F1
#
_entry.id   AF-A0A1F2QWA8-F1
#
_cell.length_a   1.000
_cell.length_b   1.000
_cell.length_c   1.000
_cell.angle_alpha   90.00
_cell.angle_beta   90.00
_cell.angle_gamma   90.00
#
_symmetry.space_group_name_H-M   'P 1'
#
loop_
_entity.id
_entity.type
_entity.pdbx_description
1 polymer ?
#
loop_
_entity_poly.entity_id
_entity_poly.type
_entity_poly.pdbx_seq_one_letter_code
_entity_poly.pdbx_strand_id
1 'polypeptide(L)' 'MIEREAPVRIYSEILASLLGAKVANGKLVRVAPEGFFEVTLAAQGGNYTTLLPVASTVIMAAKPEPEVAALEVER' A
#
# COMPACT_ATOMS: atom_id res chain seq x y z
N MET A 1 -2.67 -0.91 -13.62
CA MET A 1 -1.80 -1.65 -12.68
C MET A 1 -0.83 -0.64 -12.09
N ILE A 2 -0.80 -0.46 -10.78
CA ILE A 2 0.20 0.42 -10.13
C ILE A 2 1.49 -0.42 -10.07
N GLU A 3 2.44 -0.14 -10.96
CA GLU A 3 3.71 -0.88 -11.08
C GLU A 3 4.90 -0.12 -10.46
N ARG A 4 4.65 0.89 -9.61
CA ARG A 4 5.71 1.73 -9.06
C ARG A 4 5.69 1.67 -7.55
N GLU A 5 6.87 1.39 -6.98
CA GLU A 5 7.17 1.50 -5.55
C GLU A 5 7.00 2.96 -5.06
N ALA A 6 5.76 3.41 -4.95
CA ALA A 6 5.43 4.78 -4.59
C ALA A 6 5.63 4.96 -3.07
N PRO A 7 6.37 5.98 -2.62
CA PRO A 7 6.49 6.25 -1.20
C PRO A 7 5.14 6.65 -0.63
N VAL A 8 4.70 5.94 0.40
CA VAL A 8 3.39 6.10 1.03
C VAL A 8 3.48 6.18 2.55
N ARG A 9 2.51 6.88 3.14
CA ARG A 9 2.14 6.73 4.55
C ARG A 9 1.01 5.73 4.68
N ILE A 10 1.16 4.82 5.62
CA ILE A 10 0.25 3.70 5.85
C ILE A 10 -0.35 3.86 7.23
N TYR A 11 -1.66 3.90 7.30
CA TYR A 11 -2.43 3.94 8.54
C TYR A 11 -3.21 2.63 8.64
N SER A 12 -2.90 1.83 9.67
CA SER A 12 -3.54 0.53 9.90
C SER A 12 -3.49 0.21 11.38
N GLU A 13 -4.63 -0.17 11.96
CA GLU A 13 -4.70 -0.60 13.36
C GLU A 13 -3.89 -1.87 13.61
N ILE A 14 -3.89 -2.79 12.63
CA ILE A 14 -3.13 -4.05 12.68
C ILE A 14 -1.62 -3.75 12.77
N LEU A 15 -1.11 -2.84 11.92
CA LEU A 15 0.29 -2.42 12.00
C LEU A 15 0.58 -1.67 13.31
N ALA A 16 -0.37 -0.89 13.82
CA ALA A 16 -0.21 -0.21 15.10
C ALA A 16 0.01 -1.19 16.25
N SER A 17 -0.72 -2.31 16.26
CA SER A 17 -0.54 -3.37 17.25
C SER A 17 0.79 -4.11 17.10
N LEU A 18 1.26 -4.33 15.86
CA LEU A 18 2.49 -5.09 15.58
C LEU A 18 3.77 -4.27 15.77
N LEU A 19 3.76 -3.00 15.35
CA LEU A 19 4.93 -2.12 15.32
C LEU A 19 4.92 -1.09 16.47
N GLY A 20 3.85 -1.04 17.27
CA GLY A 20 3.66 -0.02 18.30
C GLY A 20 3.45 1.40 17.75
N ALA A 21 3.20 1.55 16.44
CA ALA A 21 3.11 2.83 15.76
C ALA A 21 1.86 2.91 14.86
N LYS A 22 1.00 3.91 15.10
CA LYS A 22 -0.24 4.13 14.32
C LYS A 22 -0.02 4.46 12.85
N VAL A 23 1.21 4.79 12.47
CA VAL A 23 1.61 5.15 11.12
C VAL A 23 2.91 4.45 10.79
N ALA A 24 2.96 3.82 9.61
CA ALA A 24 4.19 3.29 9.03
C ALA A 24 4.51 4.04 7.73
N ASN A 25 5.80 4.26 7.48
CA ASN A 25 6.27 4.71 6.16
C ASN A 25 6.66 3.48 5.35
N GLY A 26 6.30 3.45 4.08
CA GLY A 26 6.61 2.32 3.21
C GLY A 26 6.53 2.67 1.74
N LYS A 27 6.55 1.64 0.92
CA LYS A 27 6.33 1.73 -0.52
C LYS A 27 5.13 0.89 -0.90
N LEU A 28 4.19 1.45 -1.66
CA LEU A 28 3.11 0.68 -2.27
C LEU A 28 3.67 -0.04 -3.49
N VAL A 29 3.56 -1.36 -3.51
CA VAL A 29 3.99 -2.19 -4.64
C VAL A 29 2.85 -2.29 -5.64
N ARG A 30 1.64 -2.67 -5.17
CA ARG A 30 0.42 -2.72 -5.98
C ARG A 30 -0.83 -2.80 -5.09
N VAL A 31 -1.97 -2.54 -5.70
CA VAL A 31 -3.29 -2.93 -5.18
C VAL A 31 -3.64 -4.28 -5.79
N ALA A 32 -3.74 -5.31 -4.97
CA ALA A 32 -4.07 -6.65 -5.40
C ALA A 32 -5.60 -6.80 -5.59
N PRO A 33 -6.06 -7.50 -6.64
CA PRO A 33 -7.49 -7.61 -6.98
C PRO A 33 -8.32 -8.27 -5.87
N GLU A 34 -7.70 -9.08 -5.01
CA GLU A 34 -8.30 -9.71 -3.83
C GLU A 34 -8.60 -8.75 -2.65
N GLY A 35 -8.41 -7.43 -2.80
CA GLY A 35 -8.74 -6.45 -1.76
C GLY A 35 -7.63 -6.22 -0.74
N PHE A 36 -6.37 -6.34 -1.18
CA PHE A 36 -5.18 -6.10 -0.36
C PHE A 36 -4.25 -5.07 -1.01
N PHE A 37 -3.56 -4.31 -0.18
CA PHE A 37 -2.39 -3.54 -0.58
C PHE A 37 -1.14 -4.41 -0.36
N GLU A 38 -0.35 -4.60 -1.40
CA GLU A 38 1.00 -5.12 -1.26
C GLU A 38 1.94 -3.96 -1.01
N VAL A 39 2.60 -3.96 0.15
CA VAL A 39 3.47 -2.87 0.60
C VAL A 39 4.80 -3.41 1.10
N THR A 40 5.84 -2.61 0.91
CA THR A 40 7.15 -2.81 1.54
C THR A 40 7.31 -1.81 2.67
N LEU A 41 7.58 -2.28 3.88
CA LEU A 41 7.80 -1.45 5.06
C LEU A 41 9.12 -1.82 5.74
N ALA A 42 9.74 -0.83 6.39
CA ALA A 42 10.89 -1.06 7.26
C ALA A 42 10.40 -1.49 8.66
N ALA A 43 10.95 -2.58 9.18
CA ALA A 43 10.77 -3.03 10.55
C ALA A 43 12.14 -3.42 11.16
N GLN A 44 12.18 -3.75 12.45
CA GLN A 44 13.43 -4.23 13.06
C GLN A 44 13.90 -5.48 12.32
N GLY A 45 15.12 -5.44 11.77
CA GLY A 45 15.71 -6.56 11.02
C GLY A 45 15.66 -6.43 9.50
N GLY A 46 15.02 -5.39 8.94
CA GLY A 46 15.11 -5.09 7.51
C GLY A 46 13.82 -4.58 6.89
N ASN A 47 13.73 -4.73 5.57
CA ASN A 47 12.53 -4.41 4.79
C ASN A 47 11.71 -5.68 4.58
N TYR A 48 10.40 -5.59 4.82
CA TYR A 48 9.47 -6.70 4.67
C TYR A 48 8.36 -6.31 3.71
N THR A 49 8.04 -7.21 2.79
CA THR A 49 6.85 -7.12 1.94
C THR A 49 5.70 -7.83 2.64
N THR A 50 4.55 -7.17 2.74
CA THR A 50 3.36 -7.74 3.36
C THR A 50 2.08 -7.31 2.65
N LEU A 51 0.99 -8.01 2.98
CA LEU A 51 -0.35 -7.72 2.47
C LEU A 51 -1.18 -7.09 3.59
N LEU A 52 -1.73 -5.90 3.32
CA LEU A 52 -2.63 -5.21 4.23
C LEU A 52 -4.04 -5.17 3.63
N PRO A 53 -5.08 -5.56 4.38
CA PRO A 53 -6.44 -5.53 3.87
C PRO A 53 -6.89 -4.08 3.59
N VAL A 54 -7.48 -3.84 2.42
CA VAL A 54 -7.97 -2.51 2.02
C VAL A 54 -9.05 -2.01 3.00
N ALA A 55 -9.91 -2.91 3.48
CA ALA A 55 -11.03 -2.58 4.36
C ALA A 55 -10.62 -1.89 5.68
N SER A 56 -9.38 -2.07 6.14
CA SER A 56 -8.89 -1.51 7.41
C SER A 56 -7.55 -0.78 7.27
N THR A 57 -7.23 -0.33 6.06
CA THR A 57 -5.95 0.33 5.76
C THR A 57 -6.17 1.57 4.92
N VAL A 58 -5.61 2.69 5.35
CA VAL A 58 -5.56 3.92 4.56
C VAL A 58 -4.13 4.13 4.06
N ILE A 59 -3.99 4.34 2.75
CA ILE A 59 -2.73 4.65 2.08
C ILE A 59 -2.76 6.10 1.61
N MET A 60 -1.74 6.88 1.96
CA MET A 60 -1.53 8.24 1.46
C MET A 60 -0.25 8.30 0.64
N ALA A 61 -0.36 8.51 -0.66
CA ALA A 61 0.77 8.71 -1.56
C ALA A 61 1.22 10.19 -1.55
N ALA A 62 2.53 10.43 -1.51
CA ALA A 62 3.10 11.79 -1.50
C ALA A 62 3.02 12.50 -2.86
N LYS A 63 2.80 11.75 -3.94
CA LYS A 63 2.58 12.27 -5.29
C LYS A 63 1.26 11.71 -5.82
N PRO A 64 0.42 12.54 -6.46
CA PRO A 64 -0.77 12.02 -7.13
C PRO A 64 -0.36 10.96 -8.15
N GLU A 65 -1.07 9.82 -8.13
CA GLU A 65 -0.88 8.80 -9.14
C GLU A 65 -1.31 9.35 -10.51
N PRO A 66 -0.58 9.05 -11.60
CA PRO A 66 -1.06 9.38 -12.93
C PRO A 66 -2.38 8.65 -13.18
N GLU A 67 -3.34 9.37 -13.76
CA GLU A 67 -4.67 8.87 -14.10
C GLU A 67 -4.55 7.56 -14.90
N VAL A 68 -5.15 6.48 -14.40
CA VAL A 68 -5.14 5.19 -15.08
C VAL A 68 -6.07 5.29 -16.27
N ALA A 69 -5.52 5.22 -17.49
CA ALA A 69 -6.32 5.18 -18.70
C ALA A 69 -7.32 4.01 -18.61
N ALA A 70 -8.61 4.32 -18.69
CA ALA A 70 -9.65 3.31 -18.80
C ALA A 70 -9.43 2.56 -20.12
N LEU A 71 -9.17 1.26 -20.06
CA LEU A 71 -9.20 0.41 -21.25
C LEU A 71 -10.66 0.30 -21.69
N GLU A 72 -10.97 0.79 -22.89
CA GLU A 72 -12.25 0.51 -23.52
C GLU A 72 -12.35 -1.01 -23.72
N VAL A 73 -13.31 -1.63 -23.04
CA VAL A 73 -13.63 -3.05 -23.25
C VAL A 73 -14.45 -3.12 -24.53
N GLU A 74 -13.88 -3.61 -25.63
CA GLU A 74 -14.66 -3.96 -26.83
C GLU A 74 -15.72 -5.01 -26.43
N ARG A 75 -16.99 -4.69 -26.72
CA ARG A 75 -18.16 -5.55 -26.53
C ARG A 75 -18.55 -6.26 -27.82
#